data_AF-A0AAF0E015-F1
#
_entry.id   AF-A0AAF0E015-F1
#
_cell.length_a   1.000
_cell.length_b   1.000
_cell.length_c   1.000
_cell.angle_alpha   90.00
_cell.angle_beta   90.00
_cell.angle_gamma   90.00
#
_symmetry.space_group_name_H-M   'P 1'
#
loop_
_entity.id
_entity.type
_entity.pdbx_description
1 polymer ?
#
loop_
_entity_poly.entity_id
_entity_poly.type
_entity_poly.pdbx_seq_one_letter_code
_entity_poly.pdbx_strand_id
1 'polypeptide(L)' 'MSNVGVPITVEFGGGTELLLAPPHAKVHALTISGDGGAPDMRALVQYIRRHLIQEREELFVEGDHV' A
#
# COMPACT_ATOMS: atom_id res chain seq x y z
N MET A 1 6.12 -10.51 21.38
CA MET A 1 4.78 -9.92 21.17
C MET A 1 4.35 -10.33 19.78
N SER A 2 3.23 -11.02 19.64
CA SER A 2 2.70 -11.44 18.34
C SER A 2 2.37 -10.17 17.55
N ASN A 3 2.95 -10.00 16.36
CA ASN A 3 2.68 -8.87 15.48
C ASN A 3 1.27 -9.04 14.91
N VAL A 4 0.25 -8.59 15.63
CA VAL A 4 -1.15 -8.68 15.20
C VAL A 4 -1.38 -7.57 14.18
N GLY A 5 -1.39 -7.95 12.90
CA GLY A 5 -1.72 -7.01 11.82
C GLY A 5 -3.17 -6.53 11.92
N VAL A 6 -3.44 -5.36 11.36
CA VAL A 6 -4.77 -4.75 11.30
C VAL A 6 -5.40 -5.06 9.94
N PRO A 7 -6.55 -5.77 9.90
CA PRO A 7 -7.28 -5.99 8.66
C PRO A 7 -7.97 -4.69 8.23
N ILE A 8 -7.79 -4.32 6.96
CA ILE A 8 -8.37 -3.11 6.36
C ILE A 8 -8.84 -3.37 4.94
N THR A 9 -9.71 -2.49 4.45
CA THR A 9 -10.08 -2.41 3.03
C THR A 9 -9.56 -1.10 2.46
N VAL A 10 -8.83 -1.17 1.35
CA VAL A 10 -8.35 0.00 0.60
C VAL A 10 -9.08 0.06 -0.73
N GLU A 11 -9.61 1.23 -1.07
CA GLU A 11 -10.23 1.51 -2.36
C GLU A 11 -9.43 2.58 -3.11
N PHE A 12 -9.03 2.28 -4.34
CA PHE A 12 -8.36 3.21 -5.26
C PHE A 12 -9.38 3.84 -6.22
N GLY A 13 -9.27 5.17 -6.37
CA GLY A 13 -10.06 5.93 -7.32
C GLY A 13 -9.30 7.12 -7.91
N GLY A 14 -9.98 7.91 -8.73
CA GLY A 14 -9.41 9.11 -9.35
C GLY A 14 -8.31 8.84 -10.39
N GLY A 15 -8.20 7.61 -10.90
CA GLY A 15 -7.15 7.19 -11.83
C GLY A 15 -5.95 6.52 -11.14
N THR A 16 -5.90 6.53 -9.81
CA THR A 16 -4.82 5.88 -9.04
C THR A 16 -4.84 4.36 -9.22
N GLU A 17 -6.00 3.77 -9.52
CA GLU A 17 -6.13 2.34 -9.82
C GLU A 17 -5.29 1.90 -11.03
N LEU A 18 -4.96 2.83 -11.94
CA LEU A 18 -4.14 2.56 -13.13
C LEU A 18 -2.68 2.26 -12.78
N LEU A 19 -2.22 2.64 -11.58
CA LEU A 19 -0.86 2.35 -11.11
C LEU A 19 -0.74 0.93 -10.54
N LEU A 20 -1.87 0.27 -10.30
CA LEU A 20 -1.92 -1.07 -9.71
C LEU A 20 -1.55 -2.14 -10.73
N ALA A 21 -1.16 -3.32 -10.26
CA ALA A 21 -1.05 -4.52 -11.10
C ALA A 21 -2.36 -4.79 -11.86
N PRO A 22 -2.31 -5.22 -13.14
CA PRO A 22 -3.48 -5.77 -13.83
C PRO A 22 -4.13 -6.88 -12.98
N PRO A 23 -5.46 -6.91 -12.84
CA PRO A 23 -6.48 -6.22 -13.63
C PRO A 23 -6.89 -4.82 -13.10
N HIS A 24 -6.02 -4.13 -12.36
CA HIS A 24 -6.31 -2.80 -11.76
C HIS A 24 -7.52 -2.84 -10.82
N ALA A 25 -7.60 -3.90 -10.00
CA ALA A 25 -8.68 -4.06 -9.03
C ALA A 25 -8.76 -2.83 -8.12
N LYS A 26 -9.94 -2.25 -7.96
CA LYS A 26 -10.10 -1.02 -7.16
C LYS A 26 -10.08 -1.27 -5.67
N VAL A 27 -10.63 -2.38 -5.22
CA VAL A 27 -10.83 -2.70 -3.79
C VAL A 27 -9.92 -3.85 -3.40
N HIS A 28 -9.14 -3.65 -2.32
CA HIS A 28 -8.20 -4.63 -1.79
C HIS A 28 -8.43 -4.84 -0.30
N ALA A 29 -8.59 -6.09 0.13
CA ALA A 29 -8.57 -6.47 1.54
C ALA A 29 -7.13 -6.80 1.94
N LEU A 30 -6.57 -6.02 2.87
CA LEU A 30 -5.17 -6.11 3.29
C LEU A 30 -5.08 -6.35 4.79
N THR A 31 -3.98 -6.95 5.22
CA THR A 31 -3.59 -7.00 6.63
C THR A 31 -2.28 -6.26 6.78
N ILE A 32 -2.30 -5.11 7.44
CA ILE A 32 -1.10 -4.28 7.63
C ILE A 32 -0.47 -4.63 8.98
N SER A 33 0.79 -5.04 8.93
CA SER A 33 1.62 -5.26 10.10
C SER A 33 2.67 -4.17 10.17
N GLY A 34 2.94 -3.64 11.37
CA GLY A 34 4.09 -2.75 11.55
C GLY A 34 5.37 -3.59 11.55
N ASP A 35 6.38 -3.15 10.79
CA ASP A 35 7.66 -3.87 10.67
C ASP A 35 8.51 -3.60 11.93
N GLY A 36 8.15 -4.24 13.05
CA GLY A 36 8.75 -4.02 14.38
C GLY A 36 8.10 -2.89 15.20
N GLY A 37 7.01 -2.28 14.70
CA GLY A 37 6.25 -1.21 15.36
C GLY A 37 4.74 -1.38 15.27
N ALA A 38 3.98 -0.34 15.63
CA ALA A 38 2.53 -0.33 15.42
C ALA A 38 2.21 -0.22 13.92
N PRO A 39 1.16 -0.88 13.42
CA PRO A 39 0.69 -0.69 12.05
C PRO A 39 0.18 0.75 11.90
N ASP A 40 0.91 1.55 11.14
CA ASP A 40 0.64 2.96 10.90
C ASP A 40 0.45 3.26 9.41
N MET A 41 0.19 4.54 9.07
CA MET A 41 0.04 4.95 7.68
C MET A 41 1.31 4.76 6.85
N ARG A 42 2.50 4.82 7.47
CA ARG A 42 3.76 4.57 6.77
C ARG A 42 3.86 3.11 6.34
N ALA A 43 3.51 2.18 7.22
CA ALA A 43 3.46 0.75 6.90
C ALA A 43 2.46 0.46 5.77
N LEU A 44 1.28 1.11 5.78
CA LEU A 44 0.31 1.00 4.69
C LEU A 44 0.85 1.51 3.35
N VAL A 45 1.39 2.72 3.31
CA VAL A 45 1.94 3.31 2.07
C VAL A 45 3.09 2.46 1.52
N GLN A 46 3.97 1.97 2.40
CA GLN A 46 5.05 1.06 1.99
C GLN A 46 4.52 -0.27 1.46
N TYR A 47 3.49 -0.84 2.09
CA TYR A 47 2.86 -2.07 1.61
C TYR A 47 2.28 -1.88 0.21
N ILE A 48 1.48 -0.83 0.00
CA ILE A 48 0.87 -0.52 -1.29
C ILE A 48 1.96 -0.36 -2.36
N ARG A 49 2.98 0.46 -2.08
CA ARG A 49 4.10 0.69 -3.01
C ARG A 49 4.81 -0.61 -3.39
N ARG A 50 5.10 -1.49 -2.44
CA ARG A 50 5.87 -2.73 -2.68
C ARG A 50 5.07 -3.84 -3.36
N HIS A 51 3.77 -3.91 -3.11
CA HIS A 51 2.96 -5.08 -3.45
C HIS A 51 1.86 -4.82 -4.47
N LEU A 52 1.32 -3.60 -4.53
CA LEU A 52 0.19 -3.29 -5.39
C LEU A 52 0.59 -2.43 -6.59
N ILE A 53 1.55 -1.51 -6.43
CA ILE A 53 2.05 -0.65 -7.51
C ILE A 53 3.05 -1.43 -8.37
N GLN A 54 2.75 -1.60 -9.66
CA GLN A 54 3.65 -2.26 -10.64
C GLN A 54 4.15 -1.31 -11.72
N GLU A 55 3.42 -0.21 -11.94
CA GLU A 55 3.84 0.87 -12.81
C GLU A 55 4.69 1.89 -12.03
N ARG A 56 5.06 3.00 -12.69
CA ARG A 56 5.80 4.16 -12.17
C ARG A 56 5.54 4.45 -10.67
N GLU A 57 6.35 3.87 -9.79
CA GLU A 57 6.17 3.95 -8.33
C GLU A 57 6.28 5.39 -7.81
N GLU A 58 7.05 6.22 -8.53
CA GLU A 58 7.21 7.64 -8.27
C GLU A 58 5.93 8.46 -8.48
N LEU A 59 4.95 7.94 -9.23
CA LEU A 59 3.63 8.57 -9.38
C LEU A 59 2.71 8.27 -8.18
N PHE A 60 3.04 7.27 -7.37
CA PHE A 60 2.26 6.91 -6.18
C PHE A 60 2.75 7.64 -4.93
N VAL A 61 4.07 7.63 -4.70
CA VAL A 61 4.69 8.33 -3.57
C VAL A 61 6.07 8.82 -3.96
N GLU A 62 6.36 10.08 -3.67
CA GLU A 62 7.70 10.64 -3.88
C GLU A 62 8.68 9.92 -2.95
N GLY A 63 9.81 9.46 -3.51
CA GLY A 63 10.84 8.80 -2.72
C GLY A 63 11.50 9.77 -1.73
N ASP A 64 11.99 9.27 -0.60
CA ASP A 64 12.96 10.00 0.22
C ASP A 64 14.26 10.13 -0.59
N HIS A 65 14.39 11.20 -1.37
CA HIS A 65 15.66 11.64 -1.94
C HIS A 65 16.34 12.59 -0.95
N VAL A 66 17.02 12.04 0.06
CA VAL A 66 18.11 12.70 0.81
C VAL A 66 19.03 11.67 1.47
#